data_AF-A0A3E2CDH4-F1
#
_entry.id   AF-A0A3E2CDH4-F1
#
_cell.length_a   1.000
_cell.length_b   1.000
_cell.length_c   1.000
_cell.angle_alpha   90.00
_cell.angle_beta   90.00
_cell.angle_gamma   90.00
#
_symmetry.space_group_name_H-M   'P 1'
#
loop_
_entity.id
_entity.type
_entity.pdbx_description
1 polymer ?
#
loop_
_entity_poly.entity_id
_entity_poly.type
_entity_poly.pdbx_seq_one_letter_code
_entity_poly.pdbx_strand_id
1 'polypeptide(L)'
;AELLERVGLPEDPDTKIMDIGVGKQQLVEIAKALSKNVKLLILDEPTAALNDEDSAHLLQLVRQLRDEHGVTSIIITHKLNEVAVIADNVTIIRDGSTVGEMYITPETPLDYDELIRKMVGRELTNLYPKHETNQSGEEYLRITNWTVHHPMDNSRIIVDNANLYVRSGEIIGLAGLMGAGRTELAMSVFGRSYGSNITGDLYIKGKKVELRNVQEAINAGLAYATEDRKGYGLNLLQNIRENSSIASLSKMSKLGVVDGNIERKEVDAYRENFNIKCQNIDVQVSTLSGGNQQKVVLAKWVLSDPDILILDEPTRGIDVGAKYEIYEIIDKLADQGKAVVVISSELPELIGICDRIYTVSQGIITDDVNKNGFTQEYLMKCMTKERN
;
A
#
# COMPACT_ATOMS: atom_id res chain seq x y z
N ALA A 1 19.47 -5.41 26.53
CA ALA A 1 19.35 -3.98 26.85
C ALA A 1 20.26 -3.14 25.96
N GLU A 2 21.58 -3.16 26.14
CA GLU A 2 22.53 -2.31 25.37
C GLU A 2 22.38 -2.38 23.84
N LEU A 3 22.18 -3.58 23.27
CA LEU A 3 21.98 -3.74 21.83
C LEU A 3 20.65 -3.18 21.32
N LEU A 4 19.60 -3.22 22.14
CA LEU A 4 18.29 -2.65 21.77
C LEU A 4 18.35 -1.13 21.80
N GLU A 5 19.01 -0.56 22.81
CA GLU A 5 19.28 0.87 22.90
C GLU A 5 20.10 1.37 21.71
N ARG A 6 21.12 0.60 21.30
CA ARG A 6 21.95 0.91 20.14
C ARG A 6 21.18 0.96 18.82
N VAL A 7 20.12 0.17 18.65
CA VAL A 7 19.24 0.21 17.46
C VAL A 7 18.05 1.15 17.66
N GLY A 8 18.01 1.92 18.75
CA GLY A 8 16.91 2.84 19.03
C GLY A 8 15.60 2.16 19.38
N LEU A 9 15.63 0.95 19.94
CA LEU A 9 14.45 0.19 20.32
C LEU A 9 14.24 0.25 21.85
N PRO A 10 13.38 1.17 22.36
CA PRO A 10 13.10 1.31 23.79
C PRO A 10 12.06 0.26 24.24
N GLU A 11 12.37 -1.03 24.03
CA GLU A 11 11.54 -2.15 24.47
C GLU A 11 12.23 -2.94 25.58
N ASP A 12 11.42 -3.51 26.47
CA ASP A 12 11.89 -4.46 27.47
C ASP A 12 12.41 -5.72 26.74
N PRO A 13 13.67 -6.15 26.97
CA PRO A 13 14.22 -7.38 26.39
C PRO A 13 13.43 -8.65 26.70
N ASP A 14 12.62 -8.66 27.77
CA ASP A 14 11.79 -9.81 28.15
C ASP A 14 10.42 -9.81 27.44
N THR A 15 10.07 -8.76 26.70
CA THR A 15 8.86 -8.73 25.87
C THR A 15 8.94 -9.77 24.75
N LYS A 16 7.88 -10.55 24.56
CA LYS A 16 7.84 -11.55 23.48
C LYS A 16 7.82 -10.88 22.11
N ILE A 17 8.54 -11.46 21.15
CA ILE A 17 8.58 -10.98 19.76
C ILE A 17 7.18 -10.86 19.14
N MET A 18 6.28 -11.78 19.46
CA MET A 18 4.89 -11.75 18.96
C MET A 18 4.06 -10.58 19.48
N ASP A 19 4.49 -9.93 20.57
CA ASP A 19 3.79 -8.84 21.23
C ASP A 19 4.32 -7.46 20.81
N ILE A 20 5.38 -7.40 19.97
CA ILE A 20 5.93 -6.15 19.41
C ILE A 20 5.59 -6.04 17.92
N GLY A 21 5.37 -4.81 17.44
CA GLY A 21 5.01 -4.54 16.03
C GLY A 21 6.10 -4.94 15.04
N VAL A 22 5.72 -5.24 13.79
CA VAL A 22 6.61 -5.77 12.75
C VAL A 22 7.86 -4.90 12.51
N GLY A 23 7.72 -3.58 12.53
CA GLY A 23 8.88 -2.67 12.43
C GLY A 23 9.87 -2.82 13.59
N LYS A 24 9.37 -2.95 14.82
CA LYS A 24 10.21 -3.22 16.00
C LYS A 24 10.86 -4.60 15.94
N GLN A 25 10.17 -5.61 15.42
CA GLN A 25 10.74 -6.94 15.20
C GLN A 25 11.95 -6.87 14.25
N GLN A 26 11.90 -6.02 13.23
CA GLN A 26 13.01 -5.80 12.31
C GLN A 26 14.24 -5.21 13.02
N LEU A 27 14.04 -4.22 13.90
CA LEU A 27 15.10 -3.65 14.74
C LEU A 27 15.73 -4.70 15.66
N VAL A 28 14.94 -5.65 16.19
CA VAL A 28 15.47 -6.78 16.96
C VAL A 28 16.38 -7.67 16.10
N GLU A 29 16.01 -7.96 14.84
CA GLU A 29 16.86 -8.74 13.94
C GLU A 29 18.17 -8.02 13.61
N ILE A 30 18.13 -6.70 13.44
CA ILE A 30 19.33 -5.88 13.25
C ILE A 30 20.19 -5.89 14.52
N ALA A 31 19.61 -5.71 15.71
CA ALA A 31 20.33 -5.78 16.97
C ALA A 31 21.02 -7.16 17.16
N LYS A 32 20.35 -8.24 16.75
CA LYS A 32 20.94 -9.60 16.72
C LYS A 32 22.12 -9.69 15.75
N ALA A 33 22.02 -9.10 14.56
CA ALA A 33 23.11 -9.07 13.59
C ALA A 33 24.33 -8.30 14.15
N LEU A 34 24.09 -7.19 14.86
CA LEU A 34 25.10 -6.34 15.47
C LEU A 34 25.77 -6.93 16.71
N SER A 35 25.12 -7.89 17.38
CA SER A 35 25.75 -8.65 18.45
C SER A 35 26.96 -9.47 17.97
N LYS A 36 27.10 -9.66 16.66
CA LYS A 36 28.19 -10.41 16.04
C LYS A 36 29.22 -9.44 15.46
N ASN A 37 30.49 -9.85 15.51
CA ASN A 37 31.56 -9.12 14.84
C ASN A 37 31.53 -9.41 13.31
N VAL A 38 30.70 -8.66 12.58
CA VAL A 38 30.49 -8.81 11.14
C VAL A 38 31.38 -7.85 10.35
N LYS A 39 31.92 -8.32 9.22
CA LYS A 39 32.64 -7.48 8.24
C LYS A 39 31.78 -7.13 7.01
N LEU A 40 30.77 -7.94 6.75
CA LEU A 40 29.81 -7.78 5.67
C LEU A 40 28.40 -7.96 6.26
N LEU A 41 27.56 -6.96 6.06
CA LEU A 41 26.16 -6.96 6.44
C LEU A 41 25.30 -6.92 5.18
N ILE A 42 24.40 -7.87 5.00
CA ILE A 42 23.45 -7.89 3.88
C ILE A 42 22.05 -7.70 4.46
N LEU A 43 21.36 -6.67 4.00
CA LEU A 43 20.05 -6.26 4.47
C LEU A 43 19.06 -6.32 3.31
N ASP A 44 18.03 -7.15 3.45
CA ASP A 44 16.97 -7.28 2.46
C ASP A 44 15.75 -6.46 2.87
N GLU A 45 15.45 -5.40 2.11
CA GLU A 45 14.38 -4.40 2.34
C GLU A 45 14.18 -4.03 3.82
N PRO A 46 15.24 -3.58 4.53
CA PRO A 46 15.23 -3.56 5.98
C PRO A 46 14.32 -2.48 6.59
N THR A 47 13.75 -1.62 5.76
CA THR A 47 12.85 -0.50 6.11
C THR A 47 11.41 -0.74 5.65
N ALA A 48 11.08 -1.88 5.03
CA ALA A 48 9.75 -2.12 4.46
C ALA A 48 8.61 -2.06 5.51
N ALA A 49 8.94 -2.40 6.76
CA ALA A 49 8.03 -2.39 7.89
C ALA A 49 8.15 -1.16 8.81
N LEU A 50 9.05 -0.23 8.49
CA LEU A 50 9.38 0.93 9.31
C LEU A 50 8.68 2.19 8.80
N ASN A 51 8.37 3.11 9.73
CA ASN A 51 7.99 4.48 9.38
C ASN A 51 9.23 5.29 8.95
N ASP A 52 9.04 6.54 8.51
CA ASP A 52 10.15 7.37 8.01
C ASP A 52 11.22 7.69 9.07
N GLU A 53 10.81 7.90 10.33
CA GLU A 53 11.71 8.20 11.44
C GLU A 53 12.58 6.98 11.80
N ASP A 54 11.95 5.82 11.96
CA ASP A 54 12.62 4.54 12.22
C ASP A 54 13.52 4.14 11.05
N SER A 55 13.08 4.41 9.80
CA SER A 55 13.89 4.16 8.60
C SER A 55 15.13 5.05 8.60
N ALA A 56 14.98 6.35 8.88
CA ALA A 56 16.11 7.28 8.97
C ALA A 56 17.11 6.86 10.05
N HIS A 57 16.61 6.44 11.22
CA HIS A 57 17.45 5.93 12.30
C HIS A 57 18.23 4.68 11.86
N LEU A 58 17.56 3.72 11.23
CA LEU A 58 18.20 2.52 10.72
C LEU A 58 19.32 2.85 9.71
N LEU A 59 19.05 3.71 8.73
CA LEU A 59 20.05 4.11 7.74
C LEU A 59 21.24 4.81 8.43
N GLN A 60 20.98 5.64 9.43
CA GLN A 60 22.03 6.29 10.20
C GLN A 60 22.89 5.29 10.97
N LEU A 61 22.29 4.25 11.55
CA LEU A 61 23.02 3.15 12.18
C LEU A 61 23.91 2.43 11.19
N VAL A 62 23.42 2.12 9.98
CA VAL A 62 24.22 1.47 8.93
C VAL A 62 25.43 2.33 8.55
N ARG A 63 25.24 3.65 8.44
CA ARG A 63 26.32 4.64 8.24
C ARG A 63 27.36 4.56 9.36
N GLN A 64 26.93 4.57 10.62
CA GLN A 64 27.84 4.45 11.77
C GLN A 64 28.65 3.16 11.75
N LEU A 65 28.05 2.03 11.38
CA LEU A 65 28.77 0.75 11.28
C LEU A 65 29.87 0.78 10.21
N ARG A 66 29.59 1.43 9.08
CA ARG A 66 30.60 1.65 8.04
C ARG A 66 31.72 2.54 8.57
N ASP A 67 31.37 3.69 9.16
CA ASP A 67 32.31 4.75 9.51
C ASP A 67 33.17 4.39 10.74
N GLU A 68 32.57 3.80 11.77
CA GLU A 68 33.25 3.50 13.04
C GLU A 68 33.86 2.09 13.08
N HIS A 69 33.26 1.14 12.37
CA HIS A 69 33.65 -0.28 12.45
C HIS A 69 34.13 -0.87 11.13
N GLY A 70 34.13 -0.10 10.03
CA GLY A 70 34.60 -0.55 8.73
C GLY A 70 33.76 -1.68 8.14
N VAL A 71 32.49 -1.78 8.52
CA VAL A 71 31.57 -2.82 8.03
C VAL A 71 31.10 -2.46 6.63
N THR A 72 31.33 -3.35 5.66
CA THR A 72 30.70 -3.23 4.34
C THR A 72 29.24 -3.64 4.45
N SER A 73 28.34 -2.78 3.96
CA SER A 73 26.90 -3.06 3.98
C SER A 73 26.36 -3.14 2.55
N ILE A 74 25.59 -4.18 2.25
CA ILE A 74 24.81 -4.32 1.02
C ILE A 74 23.33 -4.20 1.42
N ILE A 75 22.67 -3.17 0.92
CA ILE A 75 21.24 -2.96 1.12
C ILE A 75 20.52 -3.28 -0.18
N ILE A 76 19.56 -4.20 -0.13
CA ILE A 76 18.63 -4.47 -1.21
C ILE A 76 17.39 -3.62 -0.92
N THR A 77 17.08 -2.67 -1.78
CA THR A 77 15.92 -1.78 -1.61
C THR A 77 15.38 -1.33 -2.96
N HIS A 78 14.09 -1.08 -3.01
CA HIS A 78 13.42 -0.40 -4.11
C HIS A 78 13.01 1.05 -3.75
N LYS A 79 13.32 1.51 -2.53
CA LYS A 79 13.01 2.87 -2.05
C LYS A 79 14.14 3.83 -2.44
N LEU A 80 13.87 4.68 -3.43
CA LEU A 80 14.86 5.61 -4.00
C LEU A 80 15.44 6.60 -2.98
N ASN A 81 14.62 7.06 -2.04
CA ASN A 81 15.06 7.99 -0.98
C ASN A 81 16.15 7.37 -0.10
N GLU A 82 16.11 6.06 0.13
CA GLU A 82 17.12 5.37 0.93
C GLU A 82 18.45 5.32 0.20
N VAL A 83 18.41 5.00 -1.10
CA VAL A 83 19.59 4.95 -1.97
C VAL A 83 20.32 6.29 -1.93
N ALA A 84 19.59 7.39 -2.09
CA ALA A 84 20.18 8.73 -2.04
C ALA A 84 20.77 9.08 -0.67
N VAL A 85 20.21 8.54 0.41
CA VAL A 85 20.67 8.79 1.78
C VAL A 85 21.85 7.90 2.14
N ILE A 86 22.00 6.67 1.67
CA ILE A 86 22.99 5.73 2.24
C ILE A 86 24.04 5.24 1.26
N ALA A 87 23.73 5.20 -0.04
CA ALA A 87 24.53 4.44 -0.97
C ALA A 87 25.81 5.18 -1.36
N ASP A 88 26.94 4.47 -1.26
CA ASP A 88 28.21 4.87 -1.89
C ASP A 88 28.23 4.38 -3.36
N ASN A 89 27.70 3.18 -3.59
CA ASN A 89 27.57 2.54 -4.90
C ASN A 89 26.19 1.91 -5.05
N VAL A 90 25.67 1.91 -6.27
CA VAL A 90 24.38 1.30 -6.62
C VAL A 90 24.60 0.31 -7.74
N THR A 91 24.25 -0.96 -7.50
CA THR A 91 24.20 -1.99 -8.54
C THR A 91 22.74 -2.27 -8.87
N ILE A 92 22.40 -2.20 -10.14
CA ILE A 92 21.01 -2.30 -10.61
C ILE A 92 20.85 -3.65 -11.29
N ILE A 93 19.94 -4.47 -10.75
CA ILE A 93 19.66 -5.81 -11.24
C ILE A 93 18.28 -5.82 -11.90
N ARG A 94 18.20 -6.34 -13.12
CA ARG A 94 16.94 -6.53 -13.85
C ARG A 94 16.99 -7.84 -14.65
N ASP A 95 15.88 -8.57 -14.66
CA ASP A 95 15.73 -9.84 -15.38
C ASP A 95 16.84 -10.86 -15.07
N GLY A 96 17.30 -10.88 -13.80
CA GLY A 96 18.36 -11.77 -13.33
C GLY A 96 19.78 -11.38 -13.76
N SER A 97 19.98 -10.17 -14.29
CA SER A 97 21.26 -9.66 -14.77
C SER A 97 21.58 -8.27 -14.22
N THR A 98 22.86 -7.95 -14.06
CA THR A 98 23.30 -6.58 -13.75
C THR A 98 23.14 -5.70 -14.98
N VAL A 99 22.28 -4.70 -14.90
CA VAL A 99 21.96 -3.77 -16.00
C VAL A 99 22.60 -2.40 -15.84
N GLY A 100 23.23 -2.13 -14.70
CA GLY A 100 24.01 -0.93 -14.50
C GLY A 100 24.64 -0.81 -13.13
N GLU A 101 25.61 0.08 -13.05
CA GLU A 101 26.27 0.49 -11.83
C GLU A 101 26.33 2.02 -11.78
N MET A 102 26.15 2.60 -10.60
CA MET A 102 26.29 4.03 -10.36
C MET A 102 27.17 4.22 -9.12
N TYR A 103 28.08 5.19 -9.21
CA TYR A 103 29.01 5.54 -8.13
C TYR A 103 28.59 6.93 -7.63
N ILE A 104 28.18 7.01 -6.37
CA ILE A 104 27.65 8.24 -5.78
C ILE A 104 28.79 8.94 -5.06
N THR A 105 29.11 10.16 -5.51
CA THR A 105 30.08 11.03 -4.83
C THR A 105 29.50 12.44 -4.68
N PRO A 106 30.09 13.32 -3.87
CA PRO A 106 29.67 14.71 -3.79
C PRO A 106 29.68 15.43 -5.15
N GLU A 107 30.57 15.04 -6.06
CA GLU A 107 30.72 15.59 -7.41
C GLU A 107 29.76 14.94 -8.42
N THR A 108 29.39 13.68 -8.20
CA THR A 108 28.40 12.94 -8.99
C THR A 108 27.28 12.43 -8.09
N PRO A 109 26.33 13.30 -7.71
CA PRO A 109 25.19 12.90 -6.90
C PRO A 109 24.29 11.93 -7.67
N LEU A 110 23.43 11.21 -6.94
CA LEU A 110 22.52 10.25 -7.54
C LEU A 110 21.57 10.92 -8.55
N ASP A 111 21.68 10.52 -9.82
CA ASP A 111 20.69 10.83 -10.85
C ASP A 111 19.52 9.84 -10.72
N TYR A 112 18.42 10.32 -10.14
CA TYR A 112 17.21 9.51 -9.97
C TYR A 112 16.64 9.05 -11.31
N ASP A 113 16.64 9.90 -12.33
CA ASP A 113 16.06 9.59 -13.64
C ASP A 113 16.86 8.49 -14.35
N GLU A 114 18.19 8.54 -14.24
CA GLU A 114 19.05 7.47 -14.76
C GLU A 114 18.85 6.15 -14.00
N LEU A 115 18.80 6.20 -12.66
CA LEU A 115 18.58 5.03 -11.81
C LEU A 115 17.27 4.33 -12.19
N ILE A 116 16.16 5.08 -12.24
CA ILE A 116 14.84 4.56 -12.60
C ILE A 116 14.85 3.97 -14.02
N ARG A 117 15.47 4.67 -14.98
CA ARG A 117 15.57 4.21 -16.37
C ARG A 117 16.27 2.87 -16.48
N LYS A 118 17.37 2.67 -15.73
CA LYS A 118 18.08 1.39 -15.67
C LYS A 118 17.26 0.32 -14.96
N MET A 119 16.61 0.64 -13.84
CA MET A 119 15.78 -0.30 -13.06
C MET A 119 14.62 -0.86 -13.89
N VAL A 120 13.93 -0.04 -14.67
CA VAL A 120 12.73 -0.47 -15.41
C VAL A 120 13.01 -0.81 -16.87
N GLY A 121 14.12 -0.33 -17.44
CA GLY A 121 14.55 -0.65 -18.81
C GLY A 121 13.83 0.10 -19.92
N ARG A 122 13.18 1.21 -19.57
CA ARG A 122 12.50 2.13 -20.48
C ARG A 122 12.81 3.54 -20.03
N GLU A 123 12.78 4.51 -20.93
CA GLU A 123 12.75 5.93 -20.54
C GLU A 123 11.42 6.22 -19.83
N LEU A 124 11.36 5.97 -18.51
CA LEU A 124 10.33 6.55 -17.65
C LEU A 124 10.66 8.01 -17.48
N THR A 125 10.25 8.80 -18.47
CA THR A 125 10.25 10.26 -18.31
C THR A 125 9.27 10.69 -17.22
N ASN A 126 8.33 9.82 -16.81
CA ASN A 126 7.40 10.04 -15.72
C ASN A 126 7.27 8.79 -14.82
N LEU A 127 7.51 8.95 -13.51
CA LEU A 127 7.25 7.93 -12.47
C LEU A 127 5.77 7.56 -12.33
N TYR A 128 4.88 8.45 -12.76
CA TYR A 128 3.43 8.30 -12.69
C TYR A 128 2.83 8.42 -14.10
N PRO A 129 1.85 7.58 -14.45
CA PRO A 129 1.18 7.68 -15.74
C PRO A 129 0.55 9.07 -15.92
N LYS A 130 0.53 9.57 -17.16
CA LYS A 130 -0.18 10.81 -17.47
C LYS A 130 -1.67 10.52 -17.53
N HIS A 131 -2.38 10.83 -16.47
CA HIS A 131 -3.84 10.73 -16.41
C HIS A 131 -4.46 12.13 -16.38
N GLU A 132 -5.36 12.40 -17.33
CA GLU A 132 -6.20 13.59 -17.29
C GLU A 132 -7.39 13.31 -16.39
N THR A 133 -7.59 14.16 -15.38
CA THR A 133 -8.71 14.06 -14.45
C THR A 133 -10.02 13.95 -15.23
N ASN A 134 -10.71 12.82 -15.09
CA ASN A 134 -12.00 12.60 -15.73
C ASN A 134 -13.01 13.65 -15.25
N GLN A 135 -13.93 14.08 -16.13
CA GLN A 135 -15.04 14.93 -15.69
C GLN A 135 -15.85 14.17 -14.64
N SER A 136 -15.81 14.66 -13.40
CA SER A 136 -16.35 13.92 -12.25
C SER A 136 -17.85 13.67 -12.43
N GLY A 137 -18.23 12.40 -12.44
CA GLY A 137 -19.62 11.97 -12.63
C GLY A 137 -20.49 12.13 -11.38
N GLU A 138 -21.52 11.29 -11.30
CA GLU A 138 -22.41 11.23 -10.13
C GLU A 138 -21.66 10.78 -8.87
N GLU A 139 -22.16 11.18 -7.70
CA GLU A 139 -21.62 10.76 -6.41
C GLU A 139 -21.85 9.25 -6.19
N TYR A 140 -20.75 8.49 -6.11
CA TYR A 140 -20.82 7.04 -5.93
C TYR A 140 -20.77 6.65 -4.46
N LEU A 141 -19.97 7.34 -3.65
CA LEU A 141 -19.84 7.10 -2.22
C LEU A 141 -19.90 8.44 -1.48
N ARG A 142 -20.66 8.48 -0.39
CA ARG A 142 -20.62 9.57 0.58
C ARG A 142 -20.69 9.04 2.00
N ILE A 143 -19.78 9.53 2.82
CA ILE A 143 -19.65 9.23 4.24
C ILE A 143 -19.92 10.52 5.00
N THR A 144 -20.79 10.48 6.00
CA THR A 144 -21.15 11.65 6.79
C THR A 144 -21.16 11.36 8.28
N ASN A 145 -20.48 12.23 9.05
CA ASN A 145 -20.34 12.15 10.51
C ASN A 145 -19.96 10.74 10.99
N TRP A 146 -19.07 10.07 10.26
CA TRP A 146 -18.72 8.69 10.54
C TRP A 146 -17.76 8.61 11.72
N THR A 147 -18.17 7.89 12.76
CA THR A 147 -17.41 7.76 14.00
C THR A 147 -17.25 6.28 14.32
N VAL A 148 -16.03 5.90 14.71
CA VAL A 148 -15.64 4.50 14.95
C VAL A 148 -14.84 4.44 16.24
N HIS A 149 -15.25 3.58 17.16
CA HIS A 149 -14.54 3.32 18.40
C HIS A 149 -13.62 2.11 18.25
N HIS A 150 -12.59 2.03 19.10
CA HIS A 150 -11.67 0.91 19.14
C HIS A 150 -12.43 -0.38 19.53
N PRO A 151 -12.20 -1.53 18.86
CA PRO A 151 -13.02 -2.73 19.04
C PRO A 151 -13.00 -3.28 20.48
N MET A 152 -11.88 -3.10 21.20
CA MET A 152 -11.71 -3.58 22.58
C MET A 152 -11.86 -2.49 23.64
N ASP A 153 -11.68 -1.22 23.25
CA ASP A 153 -11.76 -0.09 24.16
C ASP A 153 -12.77 0.91 23.60
N ASN A 154 -14.03 0.70 23.97
CA ASN A 154 -15.14 1.50 23.46
C ASN A 154 -15.08 2.97 23.93
N SER A 155 -14.16 3.35 24.83
CA SER A 155 -13.95 4.76 25.19
C SER A 155 -13.06 5.50 24.17
N ARG A 156 -12.22 4.76 23.44
CA ARG A 156 -11.25 5.31 22.49
C ARG A 156 -11.87 5.48 21.11
N ILE A 157 -11.97 6.73 20.67
CA ILE A 157 -12.43 7.07 19.31
C ILE A 157 -11.25 7.00 18.33
N ILE A 158 -11.36 6.12 17.34
CA ILE A 158 -10.34 5.90 16.30
C ILE A 158 -10.60 6.75 15.07
N VAL A 159 -11.87 6.86 14.66
CA VAL A 159 -12.33 7.77 13.60
C VAL A 159 -13.39 8.67 14.21
N ASP A 160 -13.28 9.97 13.99
CA ASP A 160 -14.11 10.97 14.64
C ASP A 160 -14.75 11.89 13.59
N ASN A 161 -16.07 11.76 13.44
CA ASN A 161 -16.90 12.57 12.54
C ASN A 161 -16.31 12.73 11.12
N ALA A 162 -15.81 11.64 10.53
CA ALA A 162 -15.27 11.65 9.19
C ALA A 162 -16.36 11.96 8.15
N ASN A 163 -16.05 12.91 7.25
CA ASN A 163 -16.89 13.32 6.14
C ASN A 163 -16.08 13.27 4.85
N LEU A 164 -16.50 12.46 3.87
CA LEU A 164 -15.88 12.41 2.55
C LEU A 164 -16.89 11.97 1.49
N TYR A 165 -16.58 12.28 0.24
CA TYR A 165 -17.31 11.75 -0.91
C TYR A 165 -16.35 11.48 -2.08
N VAL A 166 -16.73 10.53 -2.94
CA VAL A 166 -16.05 10.26 -4.21
C VAL A 166 -17.08 10.06 -5.33
N ARG A 167 -16.75 10.55 -6.51
CA ARG A 167 -17.58 10.52 -7.72
C ARG A 167 -17.15 9.40 -8.67
N SER A 168 -18.05 9.04 -9.57
CA SER A 168 -17.74 8.15 -10.70
C SER A 168 -16.58 8.70 -11.51
N GLY A 169 -15.59 7.85 -11.77
CA GLY A 169 -14.38 8.14 -12.53
C GLY A 169 -13.34 9.01 -11.82
N GLU A 170 -13.53 9.30 -10.52
CA GLU A 170 -12.62 10.09 -9.70
C GLU A 170 -11.68 9.16 -8.91
N ILE A 171 -10.39 9.54 -8.84
CA ILE A 171 -9.40 8.93 -7.95
C ILE A 171 -9.16 9.88 -6.79
N ILE A 172 -9.58 9.51 -5.58
CA ILE A 172 -9.27 10.27 -4.36
C ILE A 172 -8.18 9.61 -3.53
N GLY A 173 -7.34 10.41 -2.87
CA GLY A 173 -6.33 9.96 -1.93
C GLY A 173 -6.75 10.13 -0.48
N LEU A 174 -6.38 9.20 0.40
CA LEU A 174 -6.42 9.37 1.86
C LEU A 174 -4.99 9.45 2.40
N ALA A 175 -4.52 10.69 2.61
CA ALA A 175 -3.20 10.98 3.15
C ALA A 175 -3.25 11.12 4.68
N GLY A 176 -2.28 10.58 5.39
CA GLY A 176 -2.23 10.65 6.85
C GLY A 176 -1.00 9.94 7.39
N LEU A 177 -0.54 10.37 8.57
CA LEU A 177 0.59 9.72 9.23
C LEU A 177 0.19 8.29 9.67
N MET A 178 1.19 7.47 9.97
CA MET A 178 0.93 6.13 10.49
C MET A 178 0.07 6.21 11.76
N GLY A 179 -1.01 5.41 11.80
CA GLY A 179 -1.97 5.45 12.91
C GLY A 179 -2.98 6.61 12.85
N ALA A 180 -3.06 7.37 11.75
CA ALA A 180 -4.04 8.44 11.59
C ALA A 180 -5.51 7.94 11.45
N GLY A 181 -5.76 6.63 11.38
CA GLY A 181 -7.12 6.08 11.28
C GLY A 181 -7.63 5.81 9.86
N ARG A 182 -6.73 5.79 8.85
CA ARG A 182 -7.08 5.64 7.42
C ARG A 182 -7.62 4.25 7.08
N THR A 183 -6.82 3.23 7.41
CA THR A 183 -7.19 1.82 7.25
C THR A 183 -8.41 1.49 8.10
N GLU A 184 -8.48 2.00 9.32
CA GLU A 184 -9.61 1.80 10.22
C GLU A 184 -10.90 2.43 9.67
N LEU A 185 -10.83 3.64 9.09
CA LEU A 185 -11.96 4.24 8.37
C LEU A 185 -12.40 3.34 7.21
N ALA A 186 -11.49 2.93 6.34
CA ALA A 186 -11.82 2.07 5.20
C ALA A 186 -12.43 0.72 5.60
N MET A 187 -11.82 0.03 6.56
CA MET A 187 -12.30 -1.26 7.06
C MET A 187 -13.63 -1.15 7.81
N SER A 188 -13.88 -0.05 8.52
CA SER A 188 -15.17 0.18 9.18
C SER A 188 -16.31 0.37 8.17
N VAL A 189 -16.04 1.00 7.03
CA VAL A 189 -16.99 1.19 5.92
C VAL A 189 -17.17 -0.12 5.14
N PHE A 190 -16.11 -0.90 4.98
CA PHE A 190 -16.14 -2.20 4.32
C PHE A 190 -16.70 -3.30 5.22
N GLY A 191 -18.02 -3.27 5.42
CA GLY A 191 -18.76 -4.31 6.13
C GLY A 191 -18.50 -4.36 7.64
N ARG A 192 -18.09 -3.23 8.25
CA ARG A 192 -17.74 -3.12 9.68
C ARG A 192 -16.65 -4.11 10.10
N SER A 193 -15.67 -4.31 9.22
CA SER A 193 -14.54 -5.22 9.44
C SER A 193 -13.58 -4.71 10.53
N TYR A 194 -13.70 -3.44 10.94
CA TYR A 194 -12.98 -2.86 12.06
C TYR A 194 -13.90 -1.98 12.92
N GLY A 195 -13.63 -1.99 14.23
CA GLY A 195 -14.19 -1.04 15.19
C GLY A 195 -15.48 -1.50 15.88
N SER A 196 -15.93 -0.67 16.81
CA SER A 196 -17.17 -0.82 17.57
C SER A 196 -17.95 0.50 17.58
N ASN A 197 -19.21 0.45 18.01
CA ASN A 197 -20.08 1.64 18.16
C ASN A 197 -20.05 2.58 16.95
N ILE A 198 -20.12 2.00 15.75
CA ILE A 198 -20.04 2.75 14.50
C ILE A 198 -21.31 3.56 14.30
N THR A 199 -21.16 4.88 14.18
CA THR A 199 -22.26 5.83 13.93
C THR A 199 -21.96 6.71 12.72
N GLY A 200 -23.00 7.36 12.20
CA GLY A 200 -22.93 8.17 10.98
C GLY A 200 -23.68 7.52 9.83
N ASP A 201 -23.70 8.21 8.69
CA ASP A 201 -24.48 7.79 7.53
C ASP A 201 -23.58 7.51 6.33
N LEU A 202 -23.82 6.37 5.69
CA LEU A 202 -23.15 5.90 4.49
C LEU A 202 -24.14 5.88 3.32
N TYR A 203 -23.75 6.46 2.20
CA TYR A 203 -24.53 6.50 0.98
C TYR A 203 -23.73 5.89 -0.16
N ILE A 204 -24.36 5.00 -0.92
CA ILE A 204 -23.82 4.46 -2.18
C ILE A 204 -24.80 4.79 -3.31
N LYS A 205 -24.31 5.47 -4.36
CA LYS A 205 -25.11 5.93 -5.52
C LYS A 205 -26.39 6.65 -5.07
N GLY A 206 -26.25 7.58 -4.13
CA GLY A 206 -27.34 8.37 -3.55
C GLY A 206 -28.28 7.64 -2.57
N LYS A 207 -28.12 6.33 -2.36
CA LYS A 207 -28.96 5.54 -1.44
C LYS A 207 -28.25 5.33 -0.11
N LYS A 208 -28.94 5.62 0.99
CA LYS A 208 -28.44 5.29 2.33
C LYS A 208 -28.36 3.78 2.49
N VAL A 209 -27.22 3.27 2.95
CA VAL A 209 -26.96 1.85 3.13
C VAL A 209 -26.45 1.56 4.54
N GLU A 210 -26.71 0.35 5.02
CA GLU A 210 -26.10 -0.19 6.23
C GLU A 210 -25.35 -1.47 5.85
N LEU A 211 -24.03 -1.40 5.78
CA LEU A 211 -23.19 -2.55 5.41
C LEU A 211 -22.69 -3.22 6.69
N ARG A 212 -23.36 -4.29 7.13
CA ARG A 212 -23.07 -4.96 8.42
C ARG A 212 -22.08 -6.11 8.30
N ASN A 213 -21.76 -6.52 7.08
CA ASN A 213 -20.79 -7.55 6.78
C ASN A 213 -20.18 -7.31 5.39
N VAL A 214 -19.10 -8.02 5.09
CA VAL A 214 -18.36 -7.91 3.83
C VAL A 214 -19.22 -8.26 2.61
N GLN A 215 -20.11 -9.26 2.71
CA GLN A 215 -20.96 -9.67 1.59
C GLN A 215 -21.95 -8.57 1.19
N GLU A 216 -22.52 -7.86 2.17
CA GLU A 216 -23.38 -6.70 1.92
C GLU A 216 -22.61 -5.57 1.23
N ALA A 217 -21.35 -5.32 1.61
CA ALA A 217 -20.50 -4.34 0.95
C ALA A 217 -20.24 -4.69 -0.52
N ILE A 218 -19.86 -5.95 -0.80
CA ILE A 218 -19.65 -6.45 -2.17
C ILE A 218 -20.93 -6.32 -2.99
N ASN A 219 -22.07 -6.73 -2.43
CA ASN A 219 -23.36 -6.64 -3.12
C ASN A 219 -23.80 -5.19 -3.39
N ALA A 220 -23.35 -4.25 -2.57
CA ALA A 220 -23.56 -2.82 -2.78
C ALA A 220 -22.56 -2.20 -3.77
N GLY A 221 -21.65 -2.99 -4.34
CA GLY A 221 -20.66 -2.52 -5.30
C GLY A 221 -19.42 -1.89 -4.66
N LEU A 222 -19.17 -2.13 -3.37
CA LEU A 222 -17.97 -1.67 -2.67
C LEU A 222 -16.97 -2.82 -2.52
N ALA A 223 -15.72 -2.58 -2.92
CA ALA A 223 -14.60 -3.50 -2.72
C ALA A 223 -13.45 -2.84 -1.95
N TYR A 224 -12.67 -3.65 -1.22
CA TYR A 224 -11.53 -3.20 -0.43
C TYR A 224 -10.32 -4.13 -0.65
N ALA A 225 -9.28 -3.61 -1.31
CA ALA A 225 -7.98 -4.24 -1.40
C ALA A 225 -7.14 -3.79 -0.18
N THR A 226 -6.73 -4.76 0.63
CA THR A 226 -6.03 -4.56 1.89
C THR A 226 -4.53 -4.35 1.72
N GLU A 227 -3.93 -3.62 2.66
CA GLU A 227 -2.49 -3.49 2.84
C GLU A 227 -1.82 -4.83 3.19
N ASP A 228 -2.45 -5.65 4.07
CA ASP A 228 -1.91 -6.96 4.45
C ASP A 228 -2.31 -8.04 3.43
N ARG A 229 -1.59 -8.04 2.32
CA ARG A 229 -1.81 -8.99 1.23
C ARG A 229 -1.68 -10.46 1.66
N LYS A 230 -0.92 -10.78 2.70
CA LYS A 230 -0.67 -12.18 3.12
C LYS A 230 -1.68 -12.65 4.17
N GLY A 231 -2.09 -11.79 5.09
CA GLY A 231 -3.06 -12.11 6.13
C GLY A 231 -4.51 -12.03 5.64
N TYR A 232 -4.86 -10.99 4.89
CA TYR A 232 -6.24 -10.74 4.45
C TYR A 232 -6.42 -10.77 2.93
N GLY A 233 -5.34 -10.53 2.16
CA GLY A 233 -5.42 -10.41 0.70
C GLY A 233 -5.45 -11.73 -0.06
N LEU A 234 -4.67 -12.73 0.35
CA LEU A 234 -4.43 -13.96 -0.40
C LEU A 234 -4.55 -15.20 0.46
N ASN A 235 -5.10 -16.26 -0.12
CA ASN A 235 -4.89 -17.61 0.37
C ASN A 235 -3.64 -18.19 -0.29
N LEU A 236 -2.50 -18.13 0.42
CA LEU A 236 -1.20 -18.58 -0.09
C LEU A 236 -1.12 -20.09 -0.36
N LEU A 237 -2.07 -20.87 0.15
CA LEU A 237 -2.18 -22.31 -0.11
C LEU A 237 -2.88 -22.62 -1.44
N GLN A 238 -3.54 -21.63 -2.03
CA GLN A 238 -4.32 -21.76 -3.25
C GLN A 238 -3.60 -21.21 -4.49
N ASN A 239 -4.12 -21.57 -5.65
CA ASN A 239 -3.62 -21.05 -6.93
C ASN A 239 -4.18 -19.67 -7.28
N ILE A 240 -3.65 -19.08 -8.35
CA ILE A 240 -4.07 -17.76 -8.84
C ILE A 240 -5.55 -17.74 -9.20
N ARG A 241 -6.05 -18.80 -9.85
CA ARG A 241 -7.46 -18.94 -10.25
C ARG A 241 -8.41 -18.83 -9.07
N GLU A 242 -8.20 -19.66 -8.06
CA GLU A 242 -9.03 -19.68 -6.84
C GLU A 242 -8.94 -18.36 -6.08
N ASN A 243 -7.74 -17.78 -5.94
CA ASN A 243 -7.58 -16.48 -5.30
C ASN A 243 -8.31 -15.35 -6.04
N SER A 244 -8.31 -15.38 -7.37
CA SER A 244 -8.92 -14.34 -8.19
C SER A 244 -10.45 -14.47 -8.22
N SER A 245 -10.99 -15.69 -8.27
CA SER A 245 -12.42 -15.92 -8.40
C SER A 245 -13.20 -15.85 -7.08
N ILE A 246 -12.53 -15.98 -5.92
CA ILE A 246 -13.19 -16.18 -4.62
C ILE A 246 -14.22 -15.10 -4.25
N ALA A 247 -13.97 -13.85 -4.65
CA ALA A 247 -14.88 -12.72 -4.37
C ALA A 247 -16.08 -12.63 -5.33
N SER A 248 -16.08 -13.42 -6.42
CA SER A 248 -17.07 -13.35 -7.50
C SER A 248 -17.64 -14.72 -7.90
N LEU A 249 -17.46 -15.76 -7.07
CA LEU A 249 -17.93 -17.13 -7.33
C LEU A 249 -19.43 -17.20 -7.66
N SER A 250 -20.26 -16.31 -7.09
CA SER A 250 -21.69 -16.23 -7.40
C SER A 250 -21.97 -16.00 -8.88
N LYS A 251 -21.12 -15.23 -9.59
CA LYS A 251 -21.22 -14.98 -11.04
C LYS A 251 -20.82 -16.18 -11.88
N MET A 252 -20.04 -17.09 -11.30
CA MET A 252 -19.44 -18.26 -11.95
C MET A 252 -20.07 -19.57 -11.48
N SER A 253 -21.15 -19.51 -10.70
CA SER A 253 -21.80 -20.68 -10.12
C SER A 253 -23.24 -20.84 -10.59
N LYS A 254 -23.68 -22.08 -10.76
CA LYS A 254 -25.07 -22.45 -10.99
C LYS A 254 -25.48 -23.48 -9.95
N LEU A 255 -26.57 -23.19 -9.22
CA LEU A 255 -27.09 -24.06 -8.16
C LEU A 255 -26.02 -24.44 -7.11
N GLY A 256 -25.11 -23.52 -6.79
CA GLY A 256 -24.03 -23.73 -5.81
C GLY A 256 -22.80 -24.48 -6.33
N VAL A 257 -22.77 -24.83 -7.62
CA VAL A 257 -21.61 -25.49 -8.26
C VAL A 257 -20.90 -24.48 -9.16
N VAL A 258 -19.60 -24.31 -8.95
CA VAL A 258 -18.75 -23.44 -9.78
C VAL A 258 -18.50 -24.09 -11.14
N ASP A 259 -18.71 -23.33 -12.21
CA ASP A 259 -18.35 -23.73 -13.56
C ASP A 259 -16.88 -23.38 -13.83
N GLY A 260 -16.03 -24.41 -13.77
CA GLY A 260 -14.58 -24.24 -13.94
C GLY A 260 -14.17 -23.69 -15.31
N ASN A 261 -14.99 -23.84 -16.36
CA ASN A 261 -14.67 -23.28 -17.67
C ASN A 261 -14.93 -21.77 -17.70
N ILE A 262 -16.03 -21.33 -17.10
CA ILE A 262 -16.34 -19.90 -16.94
C ILE A 262 -15.28 -19.25 -16.05
N GLU A 263 -14.97 -19.89 -14.91
CA GLU A 263 -13.95 -19.40 -13.98
C GLU A 263 -12.59 -19.21 -14.67
N ARG A 264 -12.10 -20.23 -15.39
CA ARG A 264 -10.83 -20.13 -16.14
C ARG A 264 -10.84 -18.98 -17.14
N LYS A 265 -11.91 -18.88 -17.94
CA LYS A 265 -12.04 -17.85 -18.97
C LYS A 265 -11.99 -16.44 -18.38
N GLU A 266 -12.73 -16.19 -17.29
CA GLU A 266 -12.76 -14.89 -16.63
C GLU A 266 -11.39 -14.59 -16.01
N VAL A 267 -10.80 -15.51 -15.25
CA VAL A 267 -9.49 -15.29 -14.63
C VAL A 267 -8.38 -15.07 -15.66
N ASP A 268 -8.36 -15.83 -16.77
CA ASP A 268 -7.35 -15.65 -17.82
C ASP A 268 -7.43 -14.25 -18.47
N ALA A 269 -8.64 -13.73 -18.69
CA ALA A 269 -8.81 -12.37 -19.20
C ALA A 269 -8.23 -11.32 -18.24
N TYR A 270 -8.42 -11.50 -16.93
CA TYR A 270 -7.85 -10.61 -15.92
C TYR A 270 -6.34 -10.75 -15.80
N ARG A 271 -5.81 -11.98 -15.90
CA ARG A 271 -4.35 -12.23 -15.94
C ARG A 271 -3.69 -11.42 -17.05
N GLU A 272 -4.30 -11.39 -18.23
CA GLU A 272 -3.81 -10.63 -19.39
C GLU A 272 -3.94 -9.12 -19.18
N ASN A 273 -5.13 -8.65 -18.77
CA ASN A 273 -5.38 -7.22 -18.54
C ASN A 273 -4.47 -6.61 -17.46
N PHE A 274 -4.09 -7.40 -16.46
CA PHE A 274 -3.24 -6.97 -15.34
C PHE A 274 -1.76 -7.33 -15.58
N ASN A 275 -1.42 -7.97 -16.72
CA ASN A 275 -0.06 -8.43 -17.01
C ASN A 275 0.55 -9.26 -15.86
N ILE A 276 -0.21 -10.21 -15.32
CA ILE A 276 0.26 -11.10 -14.24
C ILE A 276 1.23 -12.11 -14.85
N LYS A 277 2.51 -12.02 -14.47
CA LYS A 277 3.58 -12.88 -14.96
C LYS A 277 3.55 -14.23 -14.23
N CYS A 278 2.99 -15.24 -14.88
CA CYS A 278 2.96 -16.62 -14.40
C CYS A 278 2.98 -17.62 -15.58
N GLN A 279 3.30 -18.89 -15.29
CA GLN A 279 3.24 -19.96 -16.32
C GLN A 279 1.81 -20.28 -16.74
N ASN A 280 0.89 -20.32 -15.76
CA ASN A 280 -0.55 -20.48 -15.95
C ASN A 280 -1.29 -20.08 -14.65
N ILE A 281 -2.62 -19.99 -14.71
CA ILE A 281 -3.48 -19.59 -13.57
C ILE A 281 -3.64 -20.65 -12.47
N ASP A 282 -3.19 -21.89 -12.68
CA ASP A 282 -3.23 -22.95 -11.67
C ASP A 282 -1.94 -23.02 -10.83
N VAL A 283 -0.98 -22.14 -11.08
CA VAL A 283 0.23 -21.98 -10.25
C VAL A 283 -0.16 -21.42 -8.88
N GLN A 284 0.50 -21.91 -7.83
CA GLN A 284 0.30 -21.45 -6.46
C GLN A 284 0.69 -19.97 -6.32
N VAL A 285 -0.15 -19.17 -5.68
CA VAL A 285 0.09 -17.72 -5.59
C VAL A 285 1.35 -17.37 -4.77
N SER A 286 1.74 -18.25 -3.85
CA SER A 286 2.95 -18.10 -3.03
C SER A 286 4.25 -18.06 -3.83
N THR A 287 4.28 -18.61 -5.04
CA THR A 287 5.49 -18.65 -5.89
C THR A 287 5.67 -17.38 -6.72
N LEU A 288 4.70 -16.47 -6.72
CA LEU A 288 4.77 -15.21 -7.45
C LEU A 288 5.62 -14.16 -6.71
N SER A 289 6.20 -13.22 -7.46
CA SER A 289 6.81 -12.03 -6.86
C SER A 289 5.77 -11.15 -6.16
N GLY A 290 6.20 -10.29 -5.24
CA GLY A 290 5.31 -9.37 -4.50
C GLY A 290 4.41 -8.53 -5.41
N GLY A 291 4.97 -7.95 -6.48
CA GLY A 291 4.18 -7.21 -7.48
C GLY A 291 3.10 -8.05 -8.17
N ASN A 292 3.40 -9.30 -8.53
CA ASN A 292 2.40 -10.19 -9.13
C ASN A 292 1.37 -10.68 -8.11
N GLN A 293 1.77 -10.92 -6.86
CA GLN A 293 0.83 -11.22 -5.77
C GLN A 293 -0.16 -10.06 -5.58
N GLN A 294 0.33 -8.82 -5.59
CA GLN A 294 -0.51 -7.63 -5.47
C GLN A 294 -1.52 -7.51 -6.60
N LYS A 295 -1.10 -7.79 -7.85
CA LYS A 295 -2.01 -7.83 -8.99
C LYS A 295 -3.09 -8.89 -8.88
N VAL A 296 -2.79 -10.05 -8.28
CA VAL A 296 -3.81 -11.08 -7.99
C VAL A 296 -4.82 -10.57 -6.95
N VAL A 297 -4.37 -9.86 -5.90
CA VAL A 297 -5.27 -9.23 -4.92
C VAL A 297 -6.19 -8.22 -5.59
N LEU A 298 -5.67 -7.38 -6.49
CA LEU A 298 -6.47 -6.41 -7.22
C LEU A 298 -7.44 -7.10 -8.19
N ALA A 299 -6.96 -8.07 -8.97
CA ALA A 299 -7.78 -8.83 -9.92
C ALA A 299 -8.98 -9.49 -9.23
N LYS A 300 -8.80 -10.05 -8.03
CA LYS A 300 -9.88 -10.60 -7.20
C LYS A 300 -11.01 -9.60 -6.99
N TRP A 301 -10.66 -8.37 -6.61
CA TRP A 301 -11.65 -7.34 -6.34
C TRP A 301 -12.25 -6.76 -7.61
N VAL A 302 -11.49 -6.59 -8.68
CA VAL A 302 -12.05 -6.09 -9.96
C VAL A 302 -12.96 -7.13 -10.62
N LEU A 303 -12.67 -8.44 -10.48
CA LEU A 303 -13.57 -9.53 -10.90
C LEU A 303 -14.96 -9.47 -10.23
N SER A 304 -15.05 -8.89 -9.02
CA SER A 304 -16.35 -8.63 -8.38
C SER A 304 -17.17 -7.54 -9.07
N ASP A 305 -16.60 -6.86 -10.08
CA ASP A 305 -17.15 -5.70 -10.81
C ASP A 305 -17.70 -4.62 -9.87
N PRO A 306 -16.86 -4.09 -8.96
CA PRO A 306 -17.30 -3.10 -8.00
C PRO A 306 -17.55 -1.76 -8.70
N ASP A 307 -18.39 -0.94 -8.10
CA ASP A 307 -18.57 0.46 -8.48
C ASP A 307 -17.55 1.36 -7.79
N ILE A 308 -17.18 1.00 -6.56
CA ILE A 308 -16.25 1.72 -5.69
C ILE A 308 -15.16 0.75 -5.24
N LEU A 309 -13.90 1.15 -5.40
CA LEU A 309 -12.75 0.37 -5.00
C LEU A 309 -11.87 1.17 -4.04
N ILE A 310 -11.73 0.66 -2.81
CA ILE A 310 -10.77 1.18 -1.85
C ILE A 310 -9.49 0.35 -1.95
N LEU A 311 -8.37 1.02 -2.18
CA LEU A 311 -7.05 0.46 -2.36
C LEU A 311 -6.15 0.91 -1.21
N ASP A 312 -5.88 0.02 -0.28
CA ASP A 312 -5.10 0.29 0.92
C ASP A 312 -3.63 -0.09 0.72
N GLU A 313 -2.76 0.91 0.67
CA GLU A 313 -1.33 0.81 0.41
C GLU A 313 -1.02 -0.12 -0.79
N PRO A 314 -1.64 0.14 -1.98
CA PRO A 314 -1.69 -0.81 -3.07
C PRO A 314 -0.33 -1.11 -3.71
N THR A 315 0.69 -0.30 -3.41
CA THR A 315 2.04 -0.43 -3.94
C THR A 315 3.08 -0.78 -2.87
N ARG A 316 2.65 -1.15 -1.66
CA ARG A 316 3.58 -1.43 -0.56
C ARG A 316 4.41 -2.71 -0.79
N GLY A 317 5.74 -2.56 -0.73
CA GLY A 317 6.67 -3.69 -0.82
C GLY A 317 6.67 -4.38 -2.18
N ILE A 318 6.52 -3.60 -3.26
CA ILE A 318 6.66 -4.04 -4.65
C ILE A 318 7.62 -3.09 -5.39
N ASP A 319 8.29 -3.60 -6.41
CA ASP A 319 9.28 -2.84 -7.18
C ASP A 319 8.65 -1.70 -8.00
N VAL A 320 9.48 -0.71 -8.38
CA VAL A 320 9.05 0.49 -9.14
C VAL A 320 8.33 0.13 -10.46
N GLY A 321 8.74 -0.94 -11.14
CA GLY A 321 8.10 -1.38 -12.38
C GLY A 321 6.68 -1.89 -12.11
N ALA A 322 6.52 -2.72 -11.07
CA ALA A 322 5.21 -3.19 -10.64
C ALA A 322 4.32 -2.05 -10.13
N LYS A 323 4.86 -1.06 -9.40
CA LYS A 323 4.10 0.14 -8.97
C LYS A 323 3.48 0.86 -10.17
N TYR A 324 4.28 1.10 -11.21
CA TYR A 324 3.81 1.74 -12.43
C TYR A 324 2.67 0.95 -13.10
N GLU A 325 2.80 -0.38 -13.18
CA GLU A 325 1.72 -1.23 -13.71
C GLU A 325 0.44 -1.19 -12.85
N ILE A 326 0.56 -1.04 -11.52
CA ILE A 326 -0.61 -0.83 -10.64
C ILE A 326 -1.26 0.53 -10.92
N TYR A 327 -0.48 1.60 -11.11
CA TYR A 327 -1.04 2.92 -11.45
C TYR A 327 -1.82 2.88 -12.76
N GLU A 328 -1.29 2.22 -13.80
CA GLU A 328 -2.02 2.04 -15.06
C GLU A 328 -3.34 1.26 -14.88
N ILE A 329 -3.39 0.32 -13.94
CA ILE A 329 -4.63 -0.40 -13.61
C ILE A 329 -5.62 0.55 -12.92
N ILE A 330 -5.16 1.38 -11.99
CA ILE A 330 -5.99 2.37 -11.28
C ILE A 330 -6.60 3.37 -12.27
N ASP A 331 -5.79 3.92 -13.17
CA ASP A 331 -6.25 4.84 -14.21
C ASP A 331 -7.32 4.20 -15.10
N LYS A 332 -7.09 2.97 -15.57
CA LYS A 332 -8.07 2.23 -16.38
C LYS A 332 -9.39 2.01 -15.66
N LEU A 333 -9.36 1.79 -14.34
CA LEU A 333 -10.59 1.63 -13.55
C LEU A 333 -11.34 2.95 -13.44
N ALA A 334 -10.64 4.06 -13.20
CA ALA A 334 -11.23 5.38 -13.18
C ALA A 334 -11.83 5.74 -14.55
N ASP A 335 -11.14 5.44 -15.66
CA ASP A 335 -11.62 5.69 -17.02
C ASP A 335 -12.87 4.85 -17.38
N GLN A 336 -13.05 3.70 -16.73
CA GLN A 336 -14.28 2.89 -16.81
C GLN A 336 -15.43 3.46 -15.96
N GLY A 337 -15.24 4.62 -15.32
CA GLY A 337 -16.24 5.27 -14.47
C GLY A 337 -16.30 4.72 -13.05
N LYS A 338 -15.35 3.88 -12.63
CA LYS A 338 -15.30 3.40 -11.23
C LYS A 338 -14.82 4.53 -10.32
N ALA A 339 -15.29 4.55 -9.08
CA ALA A 339 -14.79 5.44 -8.05
C ALA A 339 -13.63 4.77 -7.31
N VAL A 340 -12.46 5.40 -7.27
CA VAL A 340 -11.27 4.80 -6.64
C VAL A 340 -10.82 5.63 -5.45
N VAL A 341 -10.60 4.97 -4.31
CA VAL A 341 -10.02 5.56 -3.10
C VAL A 341 -8.67 4.92 -2.87
N VAL A 342 -7.58 5.69 -2.93
CA VAL A 342 -6.23 5.20 -2.67
C VAL A 342 -5.77 5.67 -1.29
N ILE A 343 -5.37 4.75 -0.45
CA ILE A 343 -4.70 5.03 0.82
C ILE A 343 -3.22 4.75 0.60
N SER A 344 -2.38 5.74 0.88
CA SER A 344 -0.93 5.54 0.78
C SER A 344 -0.19 6.41 1.79
N SER A 345 0.83 5.82 2.38
CA SER A 345 1.81 6.49 3.23
C SER A 345 2.83 7.30 2.42
N GLU A 346 2.97 7.02 1.12
CA GLU A 346 3.87 7.72 0.21
C GLU A 346 3.14 8.92 -0.44
N LEU A 347 3.32 10.13 0.11
CA LEU A 347 2.72 11.36 -0.45
C LEU A 347 2.97 11.56 -1.96
N PRO A 348 4.19 11.29 -2.50
CA PRO A 348 4.42 11.39 -3.94
C PRO A 348 3.48 10.50 -4.78
N GLU A 349 3.09 9.32 -4.28
CA GLU A 349 2.14 8.43 -4.97
C GLU A 349 0.77 9.11 -5.09
N LEU A 350 0.22 9.62 -3.99
CA LEU A 350 -1.07 10.30 -3.99
C LEU A 350 -1.05 11.56 -4.86
N ILE A 351 0.02 12.35 -4.78
CA ILE A 351 0.20 13.55 -5.63
C ILE A 351 0.25 13.16 -7.11
N GLY A 352 0.88 12.04 -7.43
CA GLY A 352 1.09 11.56 -8.79
C GLY A 352 -0.17 11.05 -9.47
N ILE A 353 -1.06 10.37 -8.74
CA ILE A 353 -2.20 9.63 -9.34
C ILE A 353 -3.58 10.16 -8.95
N CYS A 354 -3.73 10.92 -7.87
CA CYS A 354 -5.05 11.36 -7.41
C CYS A 354 -5.52 12.64 -8.11
N ASP A 355 -6.84 12.79 -8.17
CA ASP A 355 -7.52 14.03 -8.57
C ASP A 355 -7.72 14.96 -7.37
N ARG A 356 -7.90 14.37 -6.19
CA ARG A 356 -8.18 15.07 -4.94
C ARG A 356 -7.64 14.25 -3.76
N ILE A 357 -7.20 14.92 -2.70
CA ILE A 357 -6.61 14.25 -1.53
C ILE A 357 -7.32 14.74 -0.28
N TYR A 358 -7.92 13.83 0.47
CA TYR A 358 -8.32 14.09 1.84
C TYR A 358 -7.12 13.85 2.75
N THR A 359 -6.91 14.77 3.67
CA THR A 359 -5.90 14.63 4.73
C THR A 359 -6.56 14.16 6.01
N VAL A 360 -5.89 13.26 6.72
CA VAL A 360 -6.39 12.65 7.96
C VAL A 360 -5.35 12.84 9.05
N SER A 361 -5.79 13.33 10.20
CA SER A 361 -5.00 13.40 11.42
C SER A 361 -5.80 12.91 12.61
N GLN A 362 -5.24 11.97 13.38
CA GLN A 362 -5.85 11.44 14.60
C GLN A 362 -7.35 11.05 14.43
N GLY A 363 -7.70 10.41 13.32
CA GLY A 363 -9.06 9.95 13.03
C GLY A 363 -10.00 11.01 12.46
N ILE A 364 -9.55 12.25 12.27
CA ILE A 364 -10.35 13.36 11.73
C ILE A 364 -9.88 13.68 10.32
N ILE A 365 -10.84 13.90 9.41
CA ILE A 365 -10.56 14.44 8.08
C ILE A 365 -10.31 15.95 8.23
N THR A 366 -9.08 16.37 7.97
CA THR A 366 -8.58 17.72 8.26
C THR A 366 -8.72 18.70 7.10
N ASP A 367 -8.78 18.18 5.86
CA ASP A 367 -8.94 18.98 4.65
C ASP A 367 -9.30 18.09 3.45
N ASP A 368 -9.87 18.72 2.42
CA ASP A 368 -10.21 18.15 1.11
C ASP A 368 -9.52 18.97 0.01
N VAL A 369 -8.35 18.49 -0.41
CA VAL A 369 -7.39 19.26 -1.21
C VAL A 369 -7.55 18.89 -2.68
N ASN A 370 -7.88 19.87 -3.53
CA ASN A 370 -7.91 19.69 -4.98
C ASN A 370 -6.49 19.65 -5.58
N LYS A 371 -6.34 19.06 -6.76
CA LYS A 371 -5.06 18.92 -7.49
C LYS A 371 -4.19 20.18 -7.55
N ASN A 372 -4.79 21.36 -7.72
CA ASN A 372 -4.07 22.64 -7.77
C ASN A 372 -3.38 23.01 -6.43
N GLY A 373 -3.80 22.40 -5.32
CA GLY A 373 -3.24 22.60 -3.98
C GLY A 373 -2.27 21.49 -3.55
N PHE A 374 -1.93 20.55 -4.42
CA PHE A 374 -1.00 19.46 -4.10
C PHE A 374 0.41 20.01 -3.89
N THR A 375 0.76 20.24 -2.63
CA THR A 375 2.15 20.44 -2.22
C THR A 375 2.42 19.57 -1.01
N GLN A 376 3.57 18.91 -0.99
CA GLN A 376 3.95 18.01 0.10
C GLN A 376 3.94 18.75 1.45
N GLU A 377 4.44 19.99 1.48
CA GLU A 377 4.42 20.85 2.66
C GLU A 377 3.00 21.11 3.19
N TYR A 378 2.06 21.45 2.29
CA TYR A 378 0.67 21.70 2.69
C TYR A 378 -0.01 20.45 3.23
N LEU A 379 0.13 19.32 2.53
CA LEU A 379 -0.47 18.05 2.95
C LEU A 379 0.09 17.61 4.31
N MET A 380 1.40 17.71 4.53
CA MET A 380 2.04 17.42 5.82
C MET A 380 1.52 18.30 6.95
N LYS A 381 1.32 19.59 6.69
CA LYS A 381 0.75 20.52 7.67
C LYS A 381 -0.68 20.12 8.05
N CYS A 382 -1.50 19.68 7.10
CA CYS A 382 -2.86 19.23 7.41
C CYS A 382 -2.86 17.91 8.20
N MET A 383 -1.97 16.98 7.87
CA MET A 383 -1.84 15.68 8.54
C MET A 383 -1.32 15.76 9.98
N THR A 384 -0.78 16.91 10.41
CA THR A 384 -0.23 17.15 11.75
C THR A 384 -1.10 18.06 12.62
N LYS A 385 -2.30 18.45 12.15
CA LYS A 385 -3.24 19.23 12.97
C LYS A 385 -3.67 18.42 14.20
N GLU A 386 -3.50 19.01 15.38
CA GLU A 386 -3.98 18.42 16.63
C GLU A 386 -5.51 18.46 16.73
N ARG A 387 -6.08 17.51 17.48
CA ARG A 387 -7.48 17.55 17.91
C ARG A 387 -7.71 18.79 18.77
N ASN A 388 -8.61 19.67 18.34
CA ASN A 388 -9.11 20.78 19.15
C ASN A 388 -10.10 20.32 20.21
#